data_AF-A0A2A5VII1-F1
#
_entry.id   AF-A0A2A5VII1-F1
#
_cell.length_a   1.000
_cell.length_b   1.000
_cell.length_c   1.000
_cell.angle_alpha   90.00
_cell.angle_beta   90.00
_cell.angle_gamma   90.00
#
_symmetry.space_group_name_H-M   'P 1'
#
loop_
_entity.id
_entity.type
_entity.pdbx_description
1 polymer ?
#
loop_
_entity_poly.entity_id
_entity_poly.type
_entity_poly.pdbx_seq_one_letter_code
_entity_poly.pdbx_strand_id
1 'polypeptide(L)'
;MSNNRIAMWSGPRNISTALMYSFNNRIDTICTDEPLYPNYLLNTGVLHPGRLEIINNQNLDINETINEICNGNIDGAKIHYQKHMAHHLLPEMPISWISKLKNCILIRDPKEVILSLSKKISNIDINSTGLIEQIRIFEYILENTGKNVTIIDSSDILKDPILMLTKLCKELDIKFDESMLSWKEGPKKCDGIWSKHWYQEVWKTTAFKTYKTSKINLSDSNEIIYQECKPLYERLYSFRI
;
A
#
# COMPACT_ATOMS: atom_id res chain seq x y z
N MET A 1 19.78 16.07 8.82
CA MET A 1 19.48 14.66 8.52
C MET A 1 18.41 14.66 7.45
N SER A 2 18.59 13.94 6.35
CA SER A 2 17.56 13.85 5.31
C SER A 2 16.32 13.15 5.87
N ASN A 3 15.16 13.79 5.76
CA ASN A 3 13.89 13.19 6.18
C ASN A 3 13.57 11.98 5.30
N ASN A 4 13.21 10.85 5.92
CA ASN A 4 12.88 9.62 5.19
C ASN A 4 11.43 9.65 4.74
N ARG A 5 11.19 9.93 3.46
CA ARG A 5 9.86 9.84 2.85
C ARG A 5 9.71 8.50 2.16
N ILE A 6 8.78 7.69 2.66
CA ILE A 6 8.59 6.31 2.22
C ILE A 6 7.26 6.22 1.49
N ALA A 7 7.28 5.75 0.24
CA ALA A 7 6.08 5.36 -0.49
C ALA A 7 5.94 3.84 -0.44
N MET A 8 4.99 3.35 0.36
CA MET A 8 4.63 1.93 0.40
C MET A 8 3.49 1.65 -0.58
N TRP A 9 3.82 1.04 -1.71
CA TRP A 9 2.91 0.72 -2.81
C TRP A 9 2.31 -0.67 -2.64
N SER A 10 0.99 -0.76 -2.57
CA SER A 10 0.29 -2.04 -2.43
C SER A 10 -0.88 -2.15 -3.40
N GLY A 11 -1.26 -3.37 -3.76
CA GLY A 11 -2.61 -3.64 -4.23
C GLY A 11 -3.63 -3.57 -3.09
N PRO A 12 -4.94 -3.58 -3.37
CA PRO A 12 -5.92 -3.73 -2.31
C PRO A 12 -5.75 -5.08 -1.62
N ARG A 13 -6.25 -5.20 -0.39
CA ARG A 13 -6.25 -6.46 0.38
C ARG A 13 -4.85 -7.00 0.71
N ASN A 14 -3.83 -6.15 0.79
CA ASN A 14 -2.42 -6.53 1.03
C ASN A 14 -1.91 -6.22 2.45
N ILE A 15 -2.77 -6.23 3.48
CA ILE A 15 -2.42 -5.80 4.87
C ILE A 15 -1.80 -4.40 5.00
N SER A 16 -1.84 -3.56 3.96
CA SER A 16 -1.15 -2.27 3.92
C SER A 16 -1.59 -1.32 5.03
N THR A 17 -2.87 -1.35 5.44
CA THR A 17 -3.33 -0.57 6.60
C THR A 17 -2.70 -1.05 7.92
N ALA A 18 -2.53 -2.36 8.12
CA ALA A 18 -1.85 -2.88 9.31
C ALA A 18 -0.36 -2.50 9.31
N LEU A 19 0.28 -2.51 8.14
CA LEU A 19 1.66 -2.01 8.01
C LEU A 19 1.75 -0.50 8.25
N MET A 20 0.78 0.29 7.79
CA MET A 20 0.68 1.71 8.15
C MET A 20 0.54 1.90 9.66
N TYR A 21 -0.25 1.08 10.35
CA TYR A 21 -0.41 1.16 11.81
C TYR A 21 0.88 0.82 12.54
N SER A 22 1.62 -0.17 12.03
CA SER A 22 2.95 -0.52 12.50
C SER A 22 3.91 0.69 12.45
N PHE A 23 3.96 1.42 11.33
CA PHE A 23 4.75 2.65 11.22
C PHE A 23 4.20 3.82 12.07
N ASN A 24 2.88 4.00 12.10
CA ASN A 24 2.22 5.05 12.88
C ASN A 24 2.43 4.90 14.39
N ASN A 25 2.74 3.70 14.88
CA ASN A 25 2.99 3.49 16.31
C ASN A 25 4.38 3.96 16.76
N ARG A 26 5.29 4.26 15.82
CA ARG A 26 6.59 4.85 16.11
C ARG A 26 6.44 6.32 16.47
N ILE A 27 7.20 6.79 17.46
CA ILE A 27 7.16 8.19 17.91
C ILE A 27 7.78 9.17 16.89
N ASP A 28 8.66 8.68 16.00
CA ASP A 28 9.42 9.48 15.05
C ASP A 28 8.78 9.54 13.65
N THR A 29 7.55 9.06 13.51
CA THR A 29 6.90 8.79 12.23
C THR A 29 5.54 9.46 12.14
N ILE A 30 5.27 10.11 11.00
CA ILE A 30 3.92 10.47 10.58
C ILE A 30 3.47 9.60 9.42
N CYS A 31 2.16 9.37 9.31
CA CYS A 31 1.57 8.54 8.26
C CYS A 31 0.53 9.31 7.45
N THR A 32 0.54 9.11 6.13
CA THR A 32 -0.49 9.58 5.21
C THR A 32 -1.17 8.39 4.56
N ASP A 33 -2.49 8.33 4.65
CA ASP A 33 -3.32 7.27 4.09
C ASP A 33 -3.80 7.64 2.68
N GLU A 34 -3.49 6.79 1.69
CA GLU A 34 -3.92 6.84 0.28
C GLU A 34 -4.08 8.26 -0.30
N PRO A 35 -3.00 9.06 -0.35
CA PRO A 35 -3.09 10.47 -0.75
C PRO A 35 -3.62 10.66 -2.19
N LEU A 36 -3.44 9.67 -3.05
CA LEU A 36 -3.91 9.71 -4.45
C LEU A 36 -5.40 9.35 -4.61
N TYR A 37 -6.05 8.86 -3.56
CA TYR A 37 -7.41 8.31 -3.65
C TYR A 37 -8.47 9.34 -4.06
N PRO A 38 -8.50 10.59 -3.54
CA PRO A 38 -9.48 11.57 -3.98
C PRO A 38 -9.40 11.90 -5.48
N ASN A 39 -8.18 12.07 -6.00
CA ASN A 39 -7.96 12.33 -7.41
C ASN A 39 -8.31 11.10 -8.28
N TYR A 40 -7.96 9.90 -7.83
CA TYR A 40 -8.37 8.65 -8.47
C TYR A 40 -9.89 8.54 -8.57
N LEU A 41 -10.62 8.83 -7.48
CA LEU A 41 -12.07 8.84 -7.50
C LEU A 41 -12.58 9.86 -8.52
N LEU A 42 -12.11 11.10 -8.49
CA LEU A 42 -12.56 12.15 -9.40
C LEU A 42 -12.46 11.70 -10.87
N ASN A 43 -11.29 11.21 -11.29
CA ASN A 43 -11.01 10.91 -12.70
C ASN A 43 -11.62 9.61 -13.21
N THR A 44 -11.75 8.58 -12.36
CA THR A 44 -12.29 7.28 -12.80
C THR A 44 -13.81 7.19 -12.74
N GLY A 45 -14.47 8.06 -11.95
CA GLY A 45 -15.91 7.96 -11.73
C GLY A 45 -16.35 6.75 -10.90
N VAL A 46 -15.42 5.95 -10.36
CA VAL A 46 -15.77 4.72 -9.64
C VAL A 46 -16.67 5.00 -8.43
N LEU A 47 -17.70 4.16 -8.25
CA LEU A 47 -18.73 4.32 -7.23
C LEU A 47 -18.35 3.61 -5.93
N HIS A 48 -17.34 4.15 -5.23
CA HIS A 48 -16.97 3.67 -3.90
C HIS A 48 -17.81 4.31 -2.78
N PRO A 49 -18.02 3.61 -1.64
CA PRO A 49 -18.64 4.19 -0.46
C PRO A 49 -17.92 5.48 -0.01
N GLY A 50 -18.71 6.52 0.29
CA GLY A 50 -18.18 7.81 0.73
C GLY A 50 -17.62 8.69 -0.40
N ARG A 51 -17.73 8.29 -1.68
CA ARG A 51 -17.19 9.05 -2.83
C ARG A 51 -17.46 10.56 -2.76
N LEU A 52 -18.73 10.97 -2.62
CA LEU A 52 -19.10 12.38 -2.63
C LEU A 52 -18.51 13.13 -1.43
N GLU A 53 -18.46 12.48 -0.26
CA GLU A 53 -17.83 13.04 0.93
C GLU A 53 -16.33 13.24 0.72
N ILE A 54 -15.65 12.28 0.09
CA ILE A 54 -14.21 12.37 -0.22
C ILE A 54 -13.97 13.51 -1.20
N ILE A 55 -14.72 13.57 -2.29
CA ILE A 55 -14.55 14.61 -3.31
C ILE A 55 -14.79 16.01 -2.73
N ASN A 56 -15.78 16.16 -1.84
CA ASN A 56 -16.13 17.47 -1.29
C ASN A 56 -15.22 17.94 -0.14
N ASN A 57 -14.42 17.06 0.47
CA ASN A 57 -13.66 17.37 1.68
C ASN A 57 -12.14 17.14 1.55
N GLN A 58 -11.63 16.75 0.39
CA GLN A 58 -10.22 16.42 0.19
C GLN A 58 -9.61 17.22 -0.97
N ASN A 59 -8.28 17.31 -1.00
CA ASN A 59 -7.59 17.92 -2.13
C ASN A 59 -7.74 17.03 -3.38
N LEU A 60 -8.18 17.63 -4.47
CA LEU A 60 -8.37 16.96 -5.76
C LEU A 60 -7.23 17.26 -6.74
N ASP A 61 -6.42 18.29 -6.46
CA ASP A 61 -5.28 18.64 -7.29
C ASP A 61 -4.13 17.67 -7.06
N ILE A 62 -3.80 16.92 -8.12
CA ILE A 62 -2.74 15.91 -8.08
C ILE A 62 -1.36 16.53 -7.92
N ASN A 63 -1.11 17.72 -8.49
CA ASN A 63 0.19 18.38 -8.41
C ASN A 63 0.44 18.91 -7.00
N GLU A 64 -0.58 19.50 -6.38
CA GLU A 64 -0.51 19.92 -4.97
C GLU A 64 -0.29 18.72 -4.05
N THR A 65 -1.06 17.64 -4.27
CA THR A 65 -0.91 16.38 -3.53
C THR A 65 0.49 15.81 -3.66
N ILE A 66 1.04 15.73 -4.87
CA ILE A 66 2.40 15.25 -5.14
C ILE A 66 3.43 16.15 -4.44
N ASN A 67 3.25 17.47 -4.51
CA ASN A 67 4.16 18.40 -3.84
C ASN A 67 4.15 18.20 -2.31
N GLU A 68 2.98 18.00 -1.71
CA GLU A 68 2.85 17.77 -0.27
C GLU A 68 3.55 16.47 0.16
N ILE A 69 3.30 15.36 -0.54
CA ILE A 69 3.92 14.08 -0.16
C ILE A 69 5.43 14.07 -0.40
N CYS A 70 5.94 14.78 -1.41
CA CYS A 70 7.37 14.86 -1.71
C CYS A 70 8.12 15.92 -0.88
N ASN A 71 7.49 17.05 -0.56
CA ASN A 71 8.18 18.23 -0.03
C ASN A 71 7.50 18.86 1.21
N GLY A 72 6.25 18.50 1.50
CA GLY A 72 5.42 19.09 2.57
C GLY A 72 5.99 18.91 3.98
N ASN A 73 5.52 19.68 4.94
CA ASN A 73 6.05 19.62 6.30
C ASN A 73 5.72 18.26 6.95
N ILE A 74 6.62 17.77 7.81
CA ILE A 74 6.42 16.50 8.54
C ILE A 74 6.40 16.71 10.07
N ASP A 75 6.13 17.94 10.51
CA ASP A 75 5.91 18.33 11.90
C ASP A 75 7.00 17.85 12.88
N GLY A 76 8.26 17.93 12.45
CA GLY A 76 9.42 17.53 13.25
C GLY A 76 9.65 16.02 13.34
N ALA A 77 8.82 15.19 12.69
CA ALA A 77 9.08 13.77 12.53
C ALA A 77 10.34 13.53 11.68
N LYS A 78 10.87 12.31 11.75
CA LYS A 78 12.02 11.88 10.93
C LYS A 78 11.59 11.07 9.72
N ILE A 79 10.44 10.43 9.83
CA ILE A 79 9.88 9.52 8.84
C ILE A 79 8.48 10.02 8.45
N HIS A 80 8.25 10.10 7.15
CA HIS A 80 6.91 10.25 6.58
C HIS A 80 6.58 9.00 5.79
N TYR A 81 5.72 8.16 6.34
CA TYR A 81 5.25 6.94 5.72
C TYR A 81 3.97 7.20 4.94
N GLN A 82 3.95 6.84 3.67
CA GLN A 82 2.80 7.03 2.79
C GLN A 82 2.29 5.66 2.38
N LYS A 83 1.03 5.36 2.72
CA LYS A 83 0.35 4.17 2.25
C LYS A 83 -0.29 4.47 0.90
N HIS A 84 0.19 3.84 -0.16
CA HIS A 84 -0.36 3.99 -1.49
C HIS A 84 -1.06 2.71 -1.95
N MET A 85 -2.19 2.89 -2.65
CA MET A 85 -2.74 1.86 -3.52
C MET A 85 -2.21 2.10 -4.92
N ALA A 86 -1.55 1.11 -5.51
CA ALA A 86 -0.84 1.27 -6.77
C ALA A 86 -1.78 1.68 -7.92
N HIS A 87 -2.99 1.13 -7.98
CA HIS A 87 -4.00 1.48 -8.98
C HIS A 87 -4.56 2.91 -8.85
N HIS A 88 -4.23 3.65 -7.78
CA HIS A 88 -4.51 5.09 -7.71
C HIS A 88 -3.52 5.93 -8.54
N LEU A 89 -2.38 5.36 -8.94
CA LEU A 89 -1.43 5.98 -9.86
C LEU A 89 -1.89 5.75 -11.30
N LEU A 90 -2.76 6.64 -11.79
CA LEU A 90 -3.35 6.51 -13.11
C LEU A 90 -2.28 6.56 -14.23
N PRO A 91 -2.52 5.93 -15.39
CA PRO A 91 -1.59 5.92 -16.52
C PRO A 91 -1.12 7.33 -16.94
N GLU A 92 -2.04 8.28 -16.96
CA GLU A 92 -1.84 9.68 -17.34
C GLU A 92 -1.10 10.52 -16.29
N MET A 93 -0.99 10.03 -15.04
CA MET A 93 -0.24 10.74 -14.01
C MET A 93 1.27 10.68 -14.31
N PRO A 94 2.01 11.78 -14.06
CA PRO A 94 3.45 11.74 -14.13
C PRO A 94 3.97 10.75 -13.10
N ILE A 95 4.84 9.82 -13.48
CA ILE A 95 5.43 8.84 -12.55
C ILE A 95 6.73 9.35 -11.90
N SER A 96 7.38 10.35 -12.50
CA SER A 96 8.75 10.74 -12.16
C SER A 96 8.96 11.27 -10.74
N TRP A 97 7.89 11.72 -10.09
CA TRP A 97 7.97 12.20 -8.70
C TRP A 97 8.33 11.08 -7.72
N ILE A 98 8.07 9.81 -8.05
CA ILE A 98 8.40 8.70 -7.14
C ILE A 98 9.92 8.57 -6.92
N SER A 99 10.75 9.08 -7.84
CA SER A 99 12.22 9.13 -7.68
C SER A 99 12.68 10.00 -6.51
N LYS A 100 11.81 10.87 -5.98
CA LYS A 100 12.09 11.70 -4.79
C LYS A 100 11.83 10.96 -3.47
N LEU A 101 11.31 9.72 -3.54
CA LEU A 101 10.86 8.94 -2.39
C LEU A 101 11.65 7.64 -2.27
N LYS A 102 11.71 7.09 -1.05
CA LYS A 102 12.11 5.70 -0.83
C LYS A 102 10.90 4.81 -1.12
N ASN A 103 10.93 4.11 -2.24
CA ASN A 103 9.81 3.28 -2.67
C ASN A 103 9.95 1.85 -2.14
N CYS A 104 8.83 1.29 -1.70
CA CYS A 104 8.70 -0.12 -1.37
C CYS A 104 7.42 -0.66 -1.97
N ILE A 105 7.43 -1.93 -2.40
CA ILE A 105 6.25 -2.60 -2.95
C ILE A 105 5.86 -3.74 -2.01
N LEU A 106 4.63 -3.71 -1.53
CA LEU A 106 4.00 -4.76 -0.75
C LEU A 106 3.10 -5.61 -1.66
N ILE A 107 3.46 -6.89 -1.79
CA ILE A 107 2.75 -7.86 -2.63
C ILE A 107 2.04 -8.92 -1.78
N ARG A 108 1.12 -9.65 -2.41
CA ARG A 108 0.38 -10.77 -1.83
C ARG A 108 -0.02 -11.71 -2.96
N ASP A 109 -0.10 -13.00 -2.64
CA ASP A 109 -0.61 -14.02 -3.55
C ASP A 109 -1.91 -13.53 -4.24
N PRO A 110 -1.92 -13.42 -5.58
CA PRO A 110 -3.08 -12.95 -6.32
C PRO A 110 -4.33 -13.80 -6.07
N LYS A 111 -4.20 -15.11 -5.77
CA LYS A 111 -5.36 -15.96 -5.42
C LYS A 111 -6.06 -15.45 -4.16
N GLU A 112 -5.29 -15.06 -3.15
CA GLU A 112 -5.83 -14.52 -1.90
C GLU A 112 -6.48 -13.15 -2.12
N VAL A 113 -5.84 -12.31 -2.95
CA VAL A 113 -6.36 -10.97 -3.30
C VAL A 113 -7.69 -11.10 -4.05
N ILE A 114 -7.74 -11.89 -5.12
CA ILE A 114 -8.93 -12.09 -5.95
C ILE A 114 -10.07 -12.69 -5.11
N LEU A 115 -9.80 -13.72 -4.30
CA LEU A 115 -10.81 -14.28 -3.40
C LEU A 115 -11.32 -13.25 -2.37
N SER A 116 -10.45 -12.38 -1.86
CA SER A 116 -10.87 -11.34 -0.92
C SER A 116 -11.67 -10.23 -1.60
N LEU A 117 -11.33 -9.86 -2.83
CA LEU A 117 -12.03 -8.84 -3.60
C LEU A 117 -13.41 -9.33 -4.04
N SER A 118 -13.56 -10.60 -4.42
CA SER A 118 -14.82 -11.15 -4.94
C SER A 118 -15.94 -11.19 -3.91
N LYS A 119 -15.58 -11.09 -2.63
CA LYS A 119 -16.52 -10.93 -1.50
C LYS A 119 -16.98 -9.48 -1.30
N LYS A 120 -16.38 -8.51 -1.98
CA LYS A 120 -16.57 -7.06 -1.74
C LYS A 120 -17.07 -6.30 -2.96
N ILE A 121 -16.61 -6.66 -4.15
CA ILE A 121 -16.98 -6.00 -5.40
C ILE A 121 -17.35 -7.04 -6.46
N SER A 122 -18.30 -6.68 -7.32
CA SER A 122 -18.59 -7.41 -8.56
C SER A 122 -17.66 -6.94 -9.68
N ASN A 123 -17.39 -7.80 -10.67
CA ASN A 123 -16.61 -7.50 -11.88
C ASN A 123 -15.14 -7.13 -11.60
N ILE A 124 -14.41 -8.05 -10.98
CA ILE A 124 -12.96 -7.93 -10.81
C ILE A 124 -12.29 -8.13 -12.16
N ASP A 125 -11.23 -7.38 -12.39
CA ASP A 125 -10.30 -7.55 -13.48
C ASP A 125 -8.86 -7.45 -12.95
N ILE A 126 -7.87 -7.57 -13.84
CA ILE A 126 -6.46 -7.43 -13.48
C ILE A 126 -6.14 -6.04 -12.89
N ASN A 127 -6.77 -4.97 -13.40
CA ASN A 127 -6.54 -3.60 -12.94
C ASN A 127 -6.96 -3.41 -11.47
N SER A 128 -8.01 -4.12 -11.06
CA SER A 128 -8.51 -4.13 -9.68
C SER A 128 -7.47 -4.63 -8.66
N THR A 129 -6.41 -5.32 -9.11
CA THR A 129 -5.35 -5.86 -8.22
C THR A 129 -4.22 -4.86 -7.96
N GLY A 130 -4.05 -3.86 -8.82
CA GLY A 130 -2.91 -2.94 -8.78
C GLY A 130 -1.56 -3.54 -9.19
N LEU A 131 -1.51 -4.81 -9.64
CA LEU A 131 -0.24 -5.46 -10.03
C LEU A 131 0.39 -4.82 -11.27
N ILE A 132 -0.42 -4.35 -12.22
CA ILE A 132 0.06 -3.64 -13.41
C ILE A 132 0.83 -2.39 -13.00
N GLU A 133 0.25 -1.59 -12.10
CA GLU A 133 0.89 -0.37 -11.62
C GLU A 133 2.10 -0.66 -10.73
N GLN A 134 2.08 -1.75 -9.95
CA GLN A 134 3.27 -2.18 -9.20
C GLN A 134 4.44 -2.56 -10.12
N ILE A 135 4.16 -3.23 -11.25
CA ILE A 135 5.17 -3.49 -12.28
C ILE A 135 5.67 -2.20 -12.91
N ARG A 136 4.77 -1.27 -13.27
CA ARG A 136 5.14 0.04 -13.81
C ARG A 136 6.08 0.80 -12.87
N ILE A 137 5.80 0.78 -11.56
CA ILE A 137 6.65 1.39 -10.52
C ILE A 137 8.01 0.68 -10.44
N PHE A 138 8.01 -0.65 -10.41
CA PHE A 138 9.22 -1.47 -10.37
C PHE A 138 10.14 -1.17 -11.55
N GLU A 139 9.60 -1.20 -12.77
CA GLU A 139 10.35 -0.97 -14.01
C GLU A 139 10.89 0.46 -14.06
N TYR A 140 10.06 1.45 -13.73
CA TYR A 140 10.49 2.85 -13.70
C TYR A 140 11.68 3.06 -12.75
N ILE A 141 11.63 2.51 -11.52
CA ILE A 141 12.72 2.65 -10.55
C ILE A 141 13.98 1.93 -11.02
N LEU A 142 13.84 0.72 -11.54
CA LEU A 142 14.95 -0.08 -12.04
C LEU A 142 15.68 0.64 -13.18
N GLU A 143 14.93 1.18 -14.14
CA GLU A 143 15.47 1.91 -15.29
C GLU A 143 16.16 3.22 -14.88
N ASN A 144 15.60 3.97 -13.92
CA ASN A 144 16.12 5.29 -13.55
C ASN A 144 17.26 5.24 -12.52
N THR A 145 17.35 4.17 -11.72
CA THR A 145 18.33 4.09 -10.62
C THR A 145 19.32 2.94 -10.76
N GLY A 146 19.05 1.97 -11.64
CA GLY A 146 19.82 0.73 -11.75
C GLY A 146 19.71 -0.18 -10.52
N LYS A 147 18.84 0.15 -9.55
CA LYS A 147 18.62 -0.62 -8.32
C LYS A 147 17.21 -1.16 -8.29
N ASN A 148 17.07 -2.36 -7.71
CA ASN A 148 15.75 -2.91 -7.43
C ASN A 148 15.06 -2.11 -6.33
N VAL A 149 13.77 -1.84 -6.52
CA VAL A 149 12.90 -1.37 -5.44
C VAL A 149 12.77 -2.47 -4.37
N THR A 150 12.68 -2.08 -3.10
CA THR A 150 12.43 -3.03 -2.02
C THR A 150 11.06 -3.68 -2.20
N ILE A 151 11.00 -5.01 -2.27
CA ILE A 151 9.76 -5.77 -2.38
C ILE A 151 9.61 -6.66 -1.15
N ILE A 152 8.41 -6.66 -0.56
CA ILE A 152 8.05 -7.48 0.61
C ILE A 152 6.73 -8.20 0.33
N ASP A 153 6.66 -9.49 0.68
CA ASP A 153 5.42 -10.24 0.63
C ASP A 153 4.67 -10.14 1.97
N SER A 154 3.36 -9.87 1.89
CA SER A 154 2.51 -9.77 3.07
C SER A 154 2.51 -11.04 3.92
N SER A 155 2.57 -12.23 3.31
CA SER A 155 2.60 -13.50 4.05
C SER A 155 3.88 -13.65 4.86
N ASP A 156 5.00 -13.14 4.37
CA ASP A 156 6.28 -13.19 5.08
C ASP A 156 6.21 -12.31 6.34
N ILE A 157 5.59 -11.12 6.25
CA ILE A 157 5.33 -10.26 7.42
C ILE A 157 4.43 -10.98 8.44
N LEU A 158 3.35 -11.62 7.98
CA LEU A 158 2.40 -12.27 8.89
C LEU A 158 2.96 -13.56 9.54
N LYS A 159 3.99 -14.18 8.94
CA LYS A 159 4.68 -15.35 9.50
C LYS A 159 5.72 -14.94 10.54
N ASP A 160 6.51 -13.91 10.26
CA ASP A 160 7.53 -13.39 11.18
C ASP A 160 7.65 -11.86 11.09
N PRO A 161 6.80 -11.12 11.83
CA PRO A 161 6.80 -9.66 11.78
C PRO A 161 8.13 -9.05 12.22
N ILE A 162 8.81 -9.66 13.20
CA ILE A 162 10.07 -9.12 13.74
C ILE A 162 11.15 -9.18 12.66
N LEU A 163 11.34 -10.36 12.06
CA LEU A 163 12.34 -10.55 11.01
C LEU A 163 12.09 -9.62 9.83
N MET A 164 10.84 -9.60 9.32
CA MET A 164 10.53 -8.86 8.10
C MET A 164 10.54 -7.35 8.32
N LEU A 165 10.05 -6.84 9.45
CA LEU A 165 10.15 -5.42 9.76
C LEU A 165 11.61 -4.99 10.00
N THR A 166 12.45 -5.85 10.58
CA THR A 166 13.88 -5.58 10.73
C THR A 166 14.57 -5.45 9.37
N LYS A 167 14.30 -6.38 8.44
CA LYS A 167 14.80 -6.30 7.06
C LYS A 167 14.30 -5.06 6.34
N LEU A 168 13.00 -4.76 6.43
CA LEU A 168 12.41 -3.57 5.81
C LEU A 168 13.04 -2.29 6.35
N CYS A 169 13.22 -2.18 7.67
CA CYS A 169 13.87 -1.02 8.28
C CYS A 169 15.31 -0.84 7.77
N LYS A 170 16.05 -1.94 7.61
CA LYS A 170 17.41 -1.92 7.05
C LYS A 170 17.43 -1.39 5.61
N GLU A 171 16.57 -1.90 4.74
CA GLU A 171 16.46 -1.42 3.34
C GLU A 171 16.06 0.07 3.27
N LEU A 172 15.24 0.51 4.21
CA LEU A 172 14.79 1.89 4.34
C LEU A 172 15.81 2.81 5.03
N ASP A 173 16.94 2.28 5.51
CA ASP A 173 17.94 3.01 6.31
C ASP A 173 17.31 3.72 7.53
N ILE A 174 16.50 2.97 8.27
CA ILE A 174 15.91 3.36 9.56
C ILE A 174 16.16 2.27 10.60
N LYS A 175 16.11 2.64 11.88
CA LYS A 175 16.21 1.64 12.96
C LYS A 175 14.88 0.93 13.15
N PHE A 176 14.92 -0.39 13.26
CA PHE A 176 13.79 -1.16 13.78
C PHE A 176 13.40 -0.63 15.17
N ASP A 177 12.09 -0.61 15.43
CA ASP A 177 11.52 -0.15 16.69
C ASP A 177 10.44 -1.16 17.11
N GLU A 178 10.54 -1.68 18.33
CA GLU A 178 9.61 -2.70 18.84
C GLU A 178 8.15 -2.21 18.89
N SER A 179 7.94 -0.89 18.99
CA SER A 179 6.59 -0.29 18.91
C SER A 179 5.89 -0.64 17.60
N MET A 180 6.62 -0.99 16.54
CA MET A 180 6.05 -1.41 15.26
C MET A 180 5.24 -2.72 15.34
N LEU A 181 5.42 -3.52 16.39
CA LEU A 181 4.80 -4.85 16.51
C LEU A 181 3.40 -4.81 17.11
N SER A 182 3.02 -3.72 17.76
CA SER A 182 1.72 -3.60 18.42
C SER A 182 1.14 -2.20 18.29
N TRP A 183 -0.18 -2.07 18.38
CA TRP A 183 -0.89 -0.80 18.34
C TRP A 183 -2.18 -0.89 19.15
N LYS A 184 -2.75 0.27 19.50
CA LYS A 184 -4.07 0.31 20.14
C LYS A 184 -5.16 -0.06 19.13
N GLU A 185 -6.24 -0.67 19.59
CA GLU A 185 -7.44 -0.87 18.76
C GLU A 185 -8.09 0.48 18.37
N GLY A 186 -9.02 0.43 17.43
CA GLY A 186 -9.81 1.57 16.95
C GLY A 186 -9.14 2.39 15.84
N PRO A 187 -9.81 3.46 15.39
CA PRO A 187 -9.29 4.37 14.38
C PRO A 187 -7.98 5.04 14.80
N LYS A 188 -7.18 5.42 13.80
CA LYS A 188 -5.94 6.17 13.98
C LYS A 188 -6.11 7.58 13.43
N LYS A 189 -5.34 8.53 13.97
CA LYS A 189 -5.37 9.93 13.50
C LYS A 189 -5.01 10.06 12.02
N CYS A 190 -4.18 9.15 11.51
CA CYS A 190 -3.76 9.11 10.11
C CYS A 190 -4.76 8.42 9.18
N ASP A 191 -5.85 7.83 9.69
CA ASP A 191 -6.86 7.20 8.86
C ASP A 191 -7.57 8.24 7.98
N GLY A 192 -7.67 7.97 6.68
CA GLY A 192 -8.48 8.80 5.78
C GLY A 192 -9.97 8.72 6.11
N ILE A 193 -10.77 9.66 5.61
CA ILE A 193 -12.22 9.72 5.89
C ILE A 193 -12.98 8.48 5.40
N TRP A 194 -12.41 7.74 4.44
CA TRP A 194 -12.94 6.48 3.93
C TRP A 194 -12.76 5.29 4.88
N SER A 195 -11.92 5.40 5.90
CA SER A 195 -11.59 4.33 6.84
C SER A 195 -12.81 3.67 7.47
N LYS A 196 -13.87 4.43 7.78
CA LYS A 196 -15.15 3.92 8.30
C LYS A 196 -15.82 2.85 7.41
N HIS A 197 -15.52 2.85 6.11
CA HIS A 197 -16.04 1.88 5.14
C HIS A 197 -15.14 0.65 4.98
N TRP A 198 -13.82 0.79 5.20
CA TRP A 198 -12.84 -0.22 4.80
C TRP A 198 -12.08 -0.86 5.98
N TYR A 199 -11.95 -0.17 7.11
CA TYR A 199 -10.96 -0.49 8.15
C TYR A 199 -11.54 -1.15 9.41
N GLN A 200 -12.84 -1.46 9.41
CA GLN A 200 -13.51 -2.11 10.55
C GLN A 200 -12.79 -3.37 11.05
N GLU A 201 -12.16 -4.13 10.16
CA GLU A 201 -11.45 -5.37 10.52
C GLU A 201 -10.03 -5.16 11.06
N VAL A 202 -9.37 -4.05 10.71
CA VAL A 202 -8.05 -3.70 11.28
C VAL A 202 -8.19 -2.90 12.57
N TRP A 203 -9.29 -2.15 12.74
CA TRP A 203 -9.60 -1.48 14.01
C TRP A 203 -9.78 -2.46 15.18
N LYS A 204 -10.11 -3.74 14.90
CA LYS A 204 -10.22 -4.80 15.92
C LYS A 204 -8.89 -5.47 16.25
N THR A 205 -7.76 -4.99 15.73
CA THR A 205 -6.45 -5.62 15.95
C THR A 205 -5.55 -4.74 16.77
N THR A 206 -4.66 -5.39 17.51
CA THR A 206 -3.58 -4.76 18.28
C THR A 206 -2.19 -5.14 17.77
N ALA A 207 -2.10 -6.01 16.77
CA ALA A 207 -0.87 -6.48 16.14
C ALA A 207 -1.20 -7.07 14.75
N PHE A 208 -0.17 -7.49 14.02
CA PHE A 208 -0.35 -8.28 12.80
C PHE A 208 -1.10 -9.58 13.11
N LYS A 209 -2.09 -9.93 12.30
CA LYS A 209 -2.80 -11.20 12.44
C LYS A 209 -1.85 -12.35 12.05
N THR A 210 -1.89 -13.46 12.78
CA THR A 210 -1.12 -14.65 12.41
C THR A 210 -1.53 -15.13 11.02
N TYR A 211 -0.53 -15.45 10.19
CA TYR A 211 -0.79 -16.04 8.87
C TYR A 211 -1.58 -17.35 9.00
N LYS A 212 -2.62 -17.51 8.17
CA LYS A 212 -3.42 -18.74 8.10
C LYS A 212 -3.44 -19.23 6.67
N THR A 213 -2.86 -20.41 6.44
CA THR A 213 -3.02 -21.09 5.16
C THR A 213 -4.46 -21.58 5.02
N SER A 214 -5.07 -21.31 3.87
CA SER A 214 -6.37 -21.88 3.53
C SER A 214 -6.33 -22.37 2.09
N LYS A 215 -6.99 -23.52 1.84
CA LYS A 215 -7.15 -24.01 0.47
C LYS A 215 -8.11 -23.07 -0.25
N ILE A 216 -7.61 -22.38 -1.26
CA ILE A 216 -8.38 -21.42 -2.06
C ILE A 216 -8.83 -22.10 -3.35
N ASN A 217 -10.15 -22.13 -3.54
CA ASN A 217 -10.76 -22.50 -4.80
C ASN A 217 -11.38 -21.24 -5.39
N LEU A 218 -10.93 -20.84 -6.58
CA LEU A 218 -11.52 -19.74 -7.34
C LEU A 218 -12.63 -20.28 -8.25
N SER A 219 -13.59 -19.43 -8.60
CA SER A 219 -14.50 -19.71 -9.72
C SER A 219 -13.73 -19.65 -11.04
N ASP A 220 -14.25 -20.28 -12.09
CA ASP A 220 -13.60 -20.28 -13.42
C ASP A 220 -13.28 -18.87 -13.92
N SER A 221 -14.19 -17.91 -13.74
CA SER A 221 -13.98 -16.50 -14.07
C SER A 221 -12.82 -15.85 -13.31
N ASN A 222 -12.66 -16.18 -12.02
CA ASN A 222 -11.58 -15.65 -11.18
C ASN A 222 -10.26 -16.36 -11.46
N GLU A 223 -10.29 -17.61 -11.92
CA GLU A 223 -9.10 -18.34 -12.34
C GLU A 223 -8.48 -17.70 -13.59
N ILE A 224 -9.29 -17.22 -14.54
CA ILE A 224 -8.80 -16.47 -15.72
C ILE A 224 -8.00 -15.23 -15.27
N ILE A 225 -8.58 -14.41 -14.37
CA ILE A 225 -7.91 -13.21 -13.83
C ILE A 225 -6.62 -13.60 -13.09
N TYR A 226 -6.65 -14.69 -12.33
CA TYR A 226 -5.46 -15.19 -11.64
C TYR A 226 -4.34 -15.52 -12.62
N GLN A 227 -4.63 -16.16 -13.75
CA GLN A 227 -3.60 -16.48 -14.76
C GLN A 227 -2.97 -15.22 -15.36
N GLU A 228 -3.72 -14.12 -15.50
CA GLU A 228 -3.16 -12.84 -15.93
C GLU A 228 -2.29 -12.18 -14.84
N CYS A 229 -2.70 -12.29 -13.57
CA CYS A 229 -1.97 -11.72 -12.43
C CYS A 229 -0.68 -12.46 -12.11
N LYS A 230 -0.69 -13.80 -12.27
CA LYS A 230 0.38 -14.70 -11.86
C LYS A 230 1.77 -14.29 -12.38
N PRO A 231 2.00 -14.06 -13.70
CA PRO A 231 3.32 -13.68 -14.19
C PRO A 231 3.82 -12.35 -13.63
N LEU A 232 2.92 -11.37 -13.41
CA LEU A 232 3.28 -10.07 -12.80
C LEU A 232 3.73 -10.25 -11.35
N TYR A 233 2.97 -11.02 -10.58
CA TYR A 233 3.30 -11.35 -9.20
C TYR A 233 4.60 -12.14 -9.10
N GLU A 234 4.79 -13.21 -9.90
CA GLU A 234 6.00 -14.04 -9.86
C GLU A 234 7.25 -13.23 -10.18
N ARG A 235 7.15 -12.27 -11.11
CA ARG A 235 8.22 -11.33 -11.40
C ARG A 235 8.59 -10.52 -10.15
N LEU A 236 7.64 -9.82 -9.52
CA LEU A 236 7.91 -9.04 -8.30
C LEU A 236 8.42 -9.93 -7.15
N TYR A 237 7.79 -11.08 -6.95
CA TYR A 237 8.10 -12.03 -5.89
C TYR A 237 9.54 -12.57 -5.96
N SER A 238 10.11 -12.67 -7.16
CA SER A 238 11.50 -13.09 -7.37
C SER A 238 12.54 -12.09 -6.83
N PHE A 239 12.15 -10.83 -6.61
CA PHE A 239 13.01 -9.76 -6.09
C PHE A 239 12.75 -9.43 -4.61
N ARG A 240 11.84 -10.16 -3.93
CA ARG A 240 11.52 -9.89 -2.53
C ARG A 240 12.68 -10.21 -1.58
N ILE A 241 12.74 -9.51 -0.45
CA ILE A 241 13.75 -9.70 0.61
C ILE A 241 13.40 -10.76 1.65
#